data_AF-A0A060CP98-F1
#
_entry.id   AF-A0A060CP98-F1
#
_cell.length_a   1.000
_cell.length_b   1.000
_cell.length_c   1.000
_cell.angle_alpha   90.00
_cell.angle_beta   90.00
_cell.angle_gamma   90.00
#
_symmetry.space_group_name_H-M   'P 1'
#
loop_
_entity.id
_entity.type
_entity.pdbx_description
1 polymer ?
#
loop_
_entity_poly.entity_id
_entity_poly.type
_entity_poly.pdbx_seq_one_letter_code
_entity_poly.pdbx_strand_id
1 'polypeptide(L)' 'MPSLRFDSGDGAPVLTVCNFTPVPRHEYNVGVPEAGAWREIFNSDATLYGGSGMGNGGMAHGAPEGSHGYPASLT' A
#
# COMPACT_ATOMS: atom_id res chain seq x y z
N MET A 1 4.23 -8.78 2.23
CA MET A 1 4.74 -8.29 3.53
C MET A 1 4.61 -6.78 3.56
N PRO A 2 3.80 -6.20 4.46
CA PRO A 2 3.68 -4.76 4.64
C PRO A 2 4.71 -4.23 5.64
N SER A 3 5.18 -2.99 5.45
CA SER A 3 6.03 -2.26 6.38
C SER A 3 5.74 -0.76 6.29
N LEU A 4 5.68 -0.07 7.43
CA LEU A 4 5.47 1.37 7.52
C LEU A 4 6.77 2.07 7.92
N ARG A 5 7.09 3.15 7.23
CA ARG A 5 8.13 4.11 7.65
C ARG A 5 7.49 5.44 7.99
N PHE A 6 7.89 5.99 9.12
CA PHE A 6 7.50 7.30 9.59
C PHE A 6 8.67 8.25 9.43
N ASP A 7 8.37 9.49 9.08
CA ASP A 7 9.34 10.58 9.16
C ASP A 7 9.60 10.95 10.63
N SER A 8 10.75 11.55 10.93
CA SER A 8 11.05 12.03 12.29
C SER A 8 10.34 13.33 12.65
N GLY A 9 9.80 14.06 11.67
CA GLY A 9 8.91 15.21 11.86
C GLY A 9 7.45 14.85 11.53
N ASP A 10 6.69 15.82 11.05
CA ASP A 10 5.26 15.66 10.71
C ASP A 10 5.02 15.17 9.27
N GLY A 11 6.00 14.48 8.68
CA GLY A 11 5.90 13.94 7.33
C GLY A 11 4.89 12.79 7.24
N ALA A 12 4.17 12.72 6.11
CA ALA A 12 3.23 11.63 5.87
C ALA A 12 3.94 10.26 5.86
N PRO A 13 3.36 9.22 6.47
CA PRO A 13 3.97 7.89 6.50
C PRO A 13 4.03 7.25 5.11
N VAL A 14 5.03 6.40 4.89
CA VAL A 14 5.17 5.61 3.67
C VAL A 14 4.89 4.15 3.97
N LEU A 15 3.88 3.60 3.29
CA LEU A 15 3.60 2.17 3.29
C LEU A 15 4.37 1.49 2.15
N THR A 16 5.11 0.44 2.48
CA THR A 16 5.78 -0.44 1.50
C THR A 16 5.16 -1.83 1.56
N VAL A 17 4.71 -2.36 0.42
CA VAL A 17 4.15 -3.71 0.32
C VAL A 17 4.98 -4.52 -0.68
N CYS A 18 5.63 -5.58 -0.20
CA CYS A 18 6.40 -6.49 -1.06
C CYS A 18 5.66 -7.82 -1.25
N ASN A 19 5.43 -8.22 -2.50
CA ASN A 19 4.99 -9.57 -2.87
C ASN A 19 6.17 -10.34 -3.50
N PHE A 20 6.71 -11.32 -2.78
CA PHE A 20 7.85 -12.14 -3.24
C PHE A 20 7.42 -13.47 -3.89
N THR A 21 6.14 -13.58 -4.25
CA THR A 21 5.61 -14.71 -5.03
C THR A 21 5.09 -14.19 -6.36
N PRO A 22 5.24 -14.93 -7.47
CA PRO A 22 4.71 -14.51 -8.77
C PRO A 22 3.17 -14.51 -8.83
N VAL A 23 2.51 -15.00 -7.78
CA VAL A 23 1.05 -15.08 -7.69
C VAL A 23 0.50 -13.71 -7.26
N PRO A 24 -0.37 -13.07 -8.08
CA PRO A 24 -1.05 -11.84 -7.71
C PRO A 24 -1.97 -12.06 -6.51
N ARG A 25 -2.04 -11.06 -5.62
CA ARG A 25 -2.96 -11.07 -4.49
C ARG A 25 -3.94 -9.92 -4.66
N HIS A 26 -5.15 -10.26 -5.11
CA HIS A 26 -6.27 -9.32 -5.17
C HIS A 26 -6.82 -9.11 -3.76
N GLU A 27 -7.35 -7.90 -3.50
CA GLU A 27 -8.01 -7.54 -2.24
C GLU A 27 -7.14 -7.83 -1.00
N TYR A 28 -5.82 -7.61 -1.14
CA TYR A 28 -4.89 -7.89 -0.07
C TYR A 28 -5.02 -6.81 1.01
N ASN A 29 -5.76 -7.15 2.07
CA ASN A 29 -6.00 -6.21 3.16
C ASN A 29 -4.71 -5.85 3.90
N VAL A 30 -4.39 -4.56 3.98
CA VAL A 30 -3.20 -4.03 4.67
C VAL A 30 -3.61 -2.96 5.67
N GLY A 31 -3.38 -3.22 6.96
CA GLY A 31 -3.55 -2.24 8.03
C GLY A 31 -2.66 -1.01 7.89
N VAL A 32 -3.24 0.17 8.12
CA VAL A 32 -2.58 1.49 8.04
C VAL A 32 -3.04 2.41 9.17
N PRO A 33 -2.20 3.35 9.63
CA PRO A 33 -2.50 4.22 10.77
C PRO A 33 -3.67 5.18 10.51
N GLU A 34 -3.94 5.51 9.25
CA GLU A 34 -4.92 6.51 8.85
C GLU A 34 -5.76 6.04 7.67
N ALA A 35 -7.07 6.28 7.75
CA ALA A 35 -7.99 6.13 6.62
C ALA A 35 -7.81 7.26 5.61
N GLY A 36 -8.39 7.13 4.41
CA GLY A 36 -8.33 8.14 3.36
C GLY A 36 -7.47 7.72 2.17
N ALA A 37 -7.08 8.69 1.34
CA ALA A 37 -6.38 8.41 0.08
C ALA A 37 -4.88 8.23 0.30
N TRP A 38 -4.37 7.04 -0.04
CA TRP A 38 -2.95 6.72 -0.07
C TRP A 38 -2.46 6.79 -1.51
N ARG A 39 -1.54 7.72 -1.79
CA ARG A 39 -0.97 7.87 -3.14
C ARG A 39 0.04 6.75 -3.41
N GLU A 40 -0.13 6.04 -4.53
CA GLU A 40 0.87 5.10 -5.02
C GLU A 40 2.04 5.89 -5.63
N ILE A 41 3.10 6.09 -4.84
CA ILE A 41 4.29 6.86 -5.26
C ILE A 41 5.29 6.03 -6.06
N PHE A 42 5.21 4.69 -5.96
CA PHE A 42 6.09 3.76 -6.66
C PHE A 42 5.42 2.39 -6.80
N ASN A 43 5.55 1.79 -7.97
CA ASN A 43 5.12 0.42 -8.26
C ASN A 43 6.13 -0.24 -9.20
N SER A 44 6.81 -1.28 -8.70
CA SER A 44 7.81 -2.02 -9.49
C SER A 44 7.19 -2.87 -10.60
N ASP A 45 5.91 -3.19 -10.52
CA ASP A 45 5.18 -3.95 -11.55
C ASP A 45 4.59 -3.05 -12.65
N ALA A 46 4.87 -1.74 -12.63
CA ALA A 46 4.45 -0.85 -13.70
C ALA A 46 5.06 -1.25 -15.06
N THR A 47 4.31 -1.06 -16.14
CA THR A 47 4.73 -1.41 -17.51
C THR A 47 6.01 -0.68 -17.94
N LEU A 48 6.24 0.53 -17.44
CA LEU A 48 7.48 1.30 -17.65
C LEU A 48 8.74 0.54 -17.21
N TYR A 49 8.63 -0.30 -16.18
CA TYR A 49 9.73 -1.09 -15.65
C TYR A 49 9.74 -2.54 -16.17
N GLY A 50 8.88 -2.87 -17.14
CA GLY A 50 8.74 -4.22 -17.69
C GLY A 50 7.88 -5.17 -16.84
N GLY A 51 7.11 -4.64 -15.88
CA GLY A 51 6.14 -5.42 -15.10
C GLY A 51 4.82 -5.65 -15.85
N SER A 52 3.89 -6.34 -15.20
CA SER A 52 2.59 -6.70 -15.79
C SER A 52 1.61 -5.52 -15.94
N GLY A 53 1.90 -4.40 -15.28
CA GLY A 53 1.06 -3.20 -15.24
C GLY A 53 -0.02 -3.25 -14.17
N MET A 54 0.00 -4.24 -13.27
CA MET A 54 -0.97 -4.29 -12.17
C MET A 54 -0.59 -3.33 -11.05
N GLY A 55 -1.61 -2.67 -10.49
CA GLY A 55 -1.44 -1.68 -9.43
C GLY A 55 -2.77 -1.06 -9.04
N ASN A 56 -2.72 -0.03 -8.20
CA ASN A 56 -3.91 0.64 -7.66
C ASN A 56 -4.34 1.87 -8.49
N GLY A 57 -3.84 2.02 -9.72
CA GLY A 57 -4.20 3.16 -10.57
C GLY A 57 -3.75 4.53 -10.01
N GLY A 58 -2.69 4.54 -9.18
CA GLY A 58 -2.13 5.77 -8.61
C GLY A 58 -2.65 6.15 -7.22
N MET A 59 -3.76 5.56 -6.75
CA MET A 59 -4.28 5.79 -5.39
C MET A 59 -4.97 4.54 -4.83
N ALA A 60 -4.72 4.25 -3.57
CA ALA A 60 -5.47 3.26 -2.79
C ALA A 60 -6.33 3.99 -1.75
N HIS A 61 -7.54 3.49 -1.49
CA HIS A 61 -8.48 4.09 -0.54
C HIS A 61 -8.52 3.29 0.75
N GLY A 62 -8.10 3.93 1.84
CA GLY A 62 -8.14 3.35 3.18
C GLY A 62 -9.50 3.55 3.83
N ALA A 63 -10.11 2.46 4.28
CA ALA A 63 -11.34 2.47 5.07
C ALA A 63 -11.01 2.44 6.58
N PRO A 64 -11.88 2.97 7.45
CA PRO A 64 -11.72 2.91 8.91
C PRO A 64 -12.05 1.50 9.47
N GLU A 65 -11.55 0.47 8.79
CA GLU A 65 -11.69 -0.93 9.14
C GLU A 65 -10.32 -1.42 9.62
N GLY A 66 -10.18 -1.60 10.93
CA GLY A 66 -8.89 -1.92 11.53
C GLY A 66 -8.34 -3.29 11.09
N SER A 67 -7.03 -3.35 10.86
CA SER A 67 -6.32 -4.57 10.47
C SER A 67 -4.84 -4.49 10.87
N HIS A 68 -4.16 -5.63 11.01
CA HIS A 68 -2.73 -5.72 11.35
C HIS A 68 -2.29 -4.85 12.55
N GLY A 69 -3.17 -4.60 13.52
CA GLY A 69 -2.89 -3.76 14.69
C GLY A 69 -3.03 -2.25 14.45
N TYR A 70 -3.57 -1.84 13.30
CA TYR A 70 -3.83 -0.45 12.93
C TYR A 70 -5.34 -0.16 12.83
N PRO A 71 -5.76 1.11 13.00
CA PRO A 71 -7.18 1.50 13.05
C PRO A 71 -7.86 1.57 11.67
N ALA A 72 -7.10 1.60 10.57
CA ALA A 72 -7.62 1.61 9.20
C ALA A 72 -6.96 0.53 8.35
N SER A 73 -7.49 0.27 7.15
CA SER A 73 -6.89 -0.67 6.20
C SER A 73 -7.19 -0.33 4.74
N LEU A 74 -6.36 -0.83 3.84
CA LEU A 74 -6.43 -0.71 2.38
C LEU A 74 -6.74 -2.08 1.76
N THR A 75 -7.47 -2.11 0.65
CA THR A 75 -7.72 -3.31 -0.18
C THR A 75 -7.51 -3.05 -1.64
#